data_AF-A0A348ZZG9-F1
#
_entry.id   AF-A0A348ZZG9-F1
#
_cell.length_a   1.000
_cell.length_b   1.000
_cell.length_c   1.000
_cell.angle_alpha   90.00
_cell.angle_beta   90.00
_cell.angle_gamma   90.00
#
_symmetry.space_group_name_H-M   'P 1'
#
loop_
_entity.id
_entity.type
_entity.pdbx_description
1 polymer ?
#
loop_
_entity_poly.entity_id
_entity_poly.type
_entity_poly.pdbx_seq_one_letter_code
_entity_poly.pdbx_strand_id
1 'polypeptide(L)'
;MAVSSGVGVEVEEDQIPVLEGVAWACEMLGLDPLYLANEGKLVATVAEADSDRVLAAMRGNVLGARATVIGRITEDHPGRVVIKNSFGAKRILSVLAGDQFPRIC
;
A
#
# COMPACT_ATOMS: atom_id res chain seq x y z
N MET A 1 -11.02 0.25 -4.67
CA MET A 1 -11.26 -0.30 -3.32
C MET A 1 -11.97 0.71 -2.43
N ALA A 2 -11.29 1.69 -1.83
CA ALA A 2 -11.92 2.67 -0.92
C ALA A 2 -13.16 3.35 -1.53
N VAL A 3 -13.02 3.92 -2.74
CA VAL A 3 -14.12 4.57 -3.48
C VAL A 3 -15.28 3.62 -3.75
N SER A 4 -15.00 2.42 -4.25
CA SER A 4 -16.02 1.44 -4.66
C SER A 4 -16.79 0.83 -3.49
N SER A 5 -16.17 0.69 -2.31
CA SER A 5 -16.82 0.17 -1.11
C SER A 5 -17.35 1.26 -0.17
N GLY A 6 -17.06 2.54 -0.43
CA GLY A 6 -17.50 3.66 0.40
C GLY A 6 -16.87 3.70 1.80
N VAL A 7 -15.72 3.06 2.00
CA VAL A 7 -15.02 3.00 3.30
C VAL A 7 -13.77 3.87 3.29
N GLY A 8 -13.26 4.21 4.46
CA GLY A 8 -11.92 4.74 4.65
C GLY A 8 -10.86 3.66 4.69
N VAL A 9 -9.63 4.00 4.30
CA VAL A 9 -8.47 3.13 4.46
C VAL A 9 -7.36 3.94 5.11
N GLU A 10 -6.91 3.53 6.29
CA GLU A 10 -5.73 4.10 6.96
C GLU A 10 -4.54 3.16 6.72
N VAL A 11 -3.44 3.70 6.19
CA VAL A 11 -2.21 2.97 5.86
C VAL A 11 -1.06 3.55 6.70
N GLU A 12 -0.29 2.68 7.33
CA GLU A 12 0.93 3.03 8.06
C GLU A 12 2.13 2.96 7.09
N GLU A 13 2.67 4.11 6.70
CA GLU A 13 3.69 4.27 5.65
C GLU A 13 4.92 3.41 5.91
N ASP A 14 5.39 3.40 7.16
CA ASP A 14 6.60 2.66 7.57
C ASP A 14 6.42 1.13 7.55
N GLN A 15 5.18 0.64 7.43
CA GLN A 15 4.90 -0.79 7.29
C GLN A 15 4.94 -1.27 5.84
N ILE A 16 4.96 -0.35 4.86
CA ILE A 16 4.96 -0.70 3.45
C ILE A 16 6.35 -1.24 3.07
N PRO A 17 6.46 -2.51 2.64
CA PRO A 17 7.77 -3.11 2.36
C PRO A 17 8.32 -2.59 1.03
N VAL A 18 9.18 -1.57 1.10
CA VAL A 18 9.99 -1.10 -0.03
C VAL A 18 11.40 -1.71 0.08
N LEU A 19 12.04 -2.03 -1.04
CA LEU A 19 13.46 -2.42 -1.05
C LEU A 19 14.32 -1.17 -0.94
N GLU A 20 15.41 -1.23 -0.17
CA GLU A 20 16.31 -0.08 0.03
C GLU A 20 16.78 0.52 -1.31
N GLY A 21 17.23 -0.31 -2.25
CA GLY A 21 17.64 0.16 -3.58
C GLY A 21 16.50 0.79 -4.39
N VAL A 22 15.25 0.35 -4.18
CA VAL A 22 14.07 0.96 -4.83
C VAL A 22 13.73 2.30 -4.18
N ALA A 23 13.78 2.39 -2.85
CA ALA A 23 13.57 3.64 -2.12
C ALA A 23 14.59 4.70 -2.55
N TRP A 24 15.86 4.33 -2.60
CA TRP A 24 16.94 5.21 -3.04
C TRP A 24 16.76 5.67 -4.50
N ALA A 25 16.42 4.75 -5.41
CA ALA A 25 16.16 5.10 -6.80
C ALA A 25 14.95 6.06 -6.94
N CYS A 26 13.88 5.84 -6.17
CA CYS A 26 12.72 6.71 -6.15
C CYS A 26 13.09 8.12 -5.64
N GLU A 27 13.86 8.20 -4.56
CA GLU A 27 14.33 9.47 -4.00
C GLU A 27 15.16 10.26 -5.03
N MET A 28 16.14 9.61 -5.66
CA MET A 28 17.01 10.24 -6.66
C MET A 28 16.22 10.73 -7.88
N LEU A 29 15.17 10.01 -8.27
CA LEU A 29 14.36 10.32 -9.45
C LEU A 29 13.15 11.23 -9.14
N GLY A 30 12.92 11.59 -7.87
CA GLY A 30 11.75 12.37 -7.45
C GLY A 30 10.43 11.63 -7.62
N LEU A 31 10.45 10.30 -7.48
CA LEU A 31 9.28 9.42 -7.60
C LEU A 31 8.79 8.99 -6.22
N ASP A 32 7.49 8.71 -6.11
CA ASP A 32 6.90 8.07 -4.93
C ASP A 32 6.63 6.59 -5.29
N PRO A 33 7.23 5.63 -4.55
CA PRO A 33 7.12 4.20 -4.85
C PRO A 33 5.67 3.69 -4.81
N LEU A 34 4.77 4.38 -4.11
CA LEU A 34 3.37 3.99 -3.99
C LEU A 34 2.57 4.20 -5.28
N TYR A 35 3.14 4.93 -6.25
CA TYR A 35 2.54 5.17 -7.55
C TYR A 35 3.19 4.39 -8.69
N LEU A 36 4.23 3.60 -8.41
CA LEU A 36 4.87 2.77 -9.43
C LEU A 36 4.08 1.48 -9.66
N ALA A 37 3.98 1.09 -10.93
CA ALA A 37 3.34 -0.17 -11.31
C ALA A 37 4.07 -1.38 -10.70
N ASN A 38 3.30 -2.37 -10.27
CA ASN A 38 3.80 -3.61 -9.72
C ASN A 38 3.25 -4.81 -10.53
N GLU A 39 4.12 -5.65 -11.10
CA GLU A 39 3.72 -6.80 -11.95
C GLU A 39 3.72 -8.16 -11.22
N GLY A 40 3.85 -8.15 -9.89
CA GLY A 40 3.96 -9.38 -9.10
C GLY A 40 3.61 -9.17 -7.64
N LYS A 41 2.62 -8.31 -7.39
CA LYS A 41 2.13 -7.96 -6.05
C LYS A 41 0.60 -7.98 -6.02
N LEU A 42 0.08 -8.22 -4.82
CA LEU A 42 -1.34 -8.24 -4.53
C LEU A 42 -1.61 -7.31 -3.35
N VAL A 43 -2.71 -6.57 -3.42
CA VAL A 43 -3.31 -5.91 -2.26
C VAL A 43 -4.55 -6.70 -1.87
N ALA A 44 -4.67 -7.08 -0.60
CA ALA A 44 -5.78 -7.86 -0.08
C ALA A 44 -6.38 -7.18 1.15
N THR A 45 -7.72 -7.16 1.23
CA THR A 45 -8.46 -6.80 2.44
C THR A 45 -9.10 -8.05 3.01
N VAL A 46 -8.88 -8.29 4.30
CA VAL A 46 -9.32 -9.49 5.00
C VAL A 46 -10.03 -9.09 6.29
N ALA A 47 -10.86 -10.00 6.82
CA ALA A 47 -11.41 -9.82 8.16
C ALA A 47 -10.25 -9.78 9.19
N GLU A 48 -10.37 -8.91 10.20
CA GLU A 48 -9.33 -8.72 11.22
C GLU A 48 -8.96 -10.05 11.91
N ALA A 49 -9.96 -10.86 12.25
CA ALA A 49 -9.77 -12.17 12.87
C ALA A 49 -9.03 -13.20 11.98
N ASP A 50 -9.00 -12.98 10.66
CA ASP A 50 -8.32 -13.84 9.69
C ASP A 50 -6.93 -13.31 9.29
N SER A 51 -6.56 -12.11 9.71
CA SER A 51 -5.36 -11.39 9.24
C SER A 51 -4.09 -12.23 9.39
N ASP A 52 -3.83 -12.75 10.59
CA ASP A 52 -2.61 -13.55 10.87
C ASP A 52 -2.58 -14.85 10.07
N ARG A 53 -3.74 -15.50 9.90
CA ARG A 53 -3.87 -16.75 9.14
C ARG A 53 -3.56 -16.52 7.66
N VAL A 54 -4.12 -15.46 7.07
CA VAL A 54 -3.84 -15.10 5.67
C VAL A 54 -2.39 -14.68 5.50
N LEU A 55 -1.87 -13.86 6.41
CA LEU A 55 -0.48 -13.40 6.37
C LEU A 55 0.51 -14.57 6.45
N ALA A 56 0.25 -15.55 7.33
CA ALA A 56 1.05 -16.77 7.44
C ALA A 56 1.01 -17.58 6.13
N ALA A 57 -0.18 -17.75 5.53
CA ALA A 57 -0.32 -18.45 4.25
C ALA A 57 0.45 -17.74 3.12
N MET A 58 0.39 -16.41 3.05
CA MET A 58 1.14 -15.63 2.06
C MET A 58 2.65 -15.77 2.25
N ARG A 59 3.13 -15.67 3.50
CA ARG A 59 4.56 -15.79 3.84
C ARG A 59 5.10 -17.20 3.66
N GLY A 60 4.24 -18.22 3.65
CA GLY A 60 4.58 -19.60 3.29
C GLY A 60 4.92 -19.80 1.81
N ASN A 61 4.64 -18.82 0.95
CA ASN A 61 5.02 -18.82 -0.46
C ASN A 61 6.22 -17.89 -0.70
N VAL A 62 7.19 -18.33 -1.50
CA VAL A 62 8.39 -17.52 -1.84
C VAL A 62 8.04 -16.14 -2.42
N LEU A 63 6.96 -16.02 -3.19
CA LEU A 63 6.52 -14.76 -3.79
C LEU A 63 5.86 -13.82 -2.76
N GLY A 64 5.36 -14.36 -1.65
CA GLY A 64 4.67 -13.65 -0.57
C GLY A 64 5.50 -13.53 0.72
N ALA A 65 6.78 -13.92 0.70
CA ALA A 65 7.64 -13.94 1.90
C ALA A 65 7.73 -12.58 2.63
N ARG A 66 7.54 -11.46 1.91
CA ARG A 66 7.50 -10.09 2.44
C ARG A 66 6.08 -9.51 2.56
N ALA A 67 5.04 -10.33 2.53
CA ALA A 67 3.69 -9.86 2.79
C ALA A 67 3.62 -9.21 4.18
N THR A 68 2.95 -8.08 4.28
CA THR A 68 2.86 -7.26 5.51
C THR A 68 1.47 -6.67 5.59
N VAL A 69 0.92 -6.62 6.80
CA VAL A 69 -0.28 -5.83 7.09
C VAL A 69 0.16 -4.37 7.12
N ILE A 70 -0.33 -3.56 6.18
CA ILE A 70 0.10 -2.16 6.02
C ILE A 70 -0.92 -1.15 6.56
N GLY A 71 -2.07 -1.61 7.08
CA GLY A 71 -3.15 -0.70 7.44
C GLY A 71 -4.45 -1.41 7.76
N ARG A 72 -5.53 -0.64 7.82
CA ARG A 72 -6.87 -1.08 8.19
C ARG A 72 -7.97 -0.30 7.47
N ILE A 73 -9.15 -0.92 7.42
CA ILE A 73 -10.38 -0.25 6.99
C ILE A 73 -10.93 0.58 8.15
N THR A 74 -11.44 1.77 7.84
CA THR A 74 -11.98 2.72 8.84
C THR A 74 -13.30 3.31 8.36
N GLU A 75 -14.08 3.86 9.30
CA GLU A 75 -15.25 4.69 8.98
C GLU A 75 -14.87 6.13 8.63
N ASP A 76 -13.67 6.57 9.05
CA ASP A 76 -13.15 7.90 8.76
C ASP A 76 -12.83 8.09 7.27
N HIS A 77 -13.09 9.29 6.74
CA HIS A 77 -12.82 9.66 5.34
C HIS A 77 -13.30 8.64 4.28
N PRO A 78 -14.63 8.36 4.19
CA PRO A 78 -15.19 7.45 3.20
C PRO A 78 -14.70 7.72 1.77
N GLY A 79 -14.28 6.68 1.06
CA GLY A 79 -13.78 6.79 -0.31
C GLY A 79 -12.36 7.33 -0.44
N ARG A 80 -11.62 7.47 0.67
CA ARG A 80 -10.24 7.96 0.69
C ARG A 80 -9.27 6.94 1.28
N VAL A 81 -8.01 7.07 0.88
CA VAL A 81 -6.87 6.40 1.51
C VAL A 81 -6.05 7.47 2.21
N VAL A 82 -5.82 7.30 3.52
CA VAL A 82 -5.00 8.18 4.35
C VAL A 82 -3.73 7.43 4.73
N ILE A 83 -2.58 7.99 4.37
CA ILE A 83 -1.27 7.49 4.78
C ILE A 83 -0.84 8.24 6.02
N LYS A 84 -0.36 7.50 7.01
CA LYS A 84 0.18 7.98 8.27
C LYS A 84 1.61 7.49 8.42
N ASN A 85 2.52 8.36 8.81
CA ASN A 85 3.89 7.97 9.15
C ASN A 85 4.09 7.80 10.66
N SER A 86 5.25 7.31 11.07
CA SER A 86 5.65 7.08 12.46
C SER A 86 5.63 8.33 13.33
N PHE A 87 5.72 9.51 12.72
CA PHE A 87 5.63 10.82 13.41
C PHE A 87 4.18 11.30 13.57
N GLY A 88 3.20 10.54 13.10
CA GLY A 88 1.77 10.87 13.18
C GLY A 88 1.29 11.87 12.13
N ALA A 89 2.13 12.27 11.18
CA ALA A 89 1.69 13.09 10.06
C ALA A 89 0.80 12.27 9.14
N LYS A 90 -0.29 12.88 8.66
CA LYS A 90 -1.28 12.23 7.79
C LYS A 90 -1.36 12.94 6.45
N ARG A 91 -1.44 12.19 5.36
CA ARG A 91 -1.69 12.70 4.00
C ARG A 91 -2.71 11.84 3.27
N ILE A 92 -3.48 12.43 2.35
CA ILE A 92 -4.36 11.66 1.47
C ILE A 92 -3.52 11.10 0.32
N LEU A 93 -3.60 9.79 0.09
CA LEU A 93 -3.08 9.18 -1.13
C LEU A 93 -4.14 9.32 -2.23
N SER A 94 -3.97 10.33 -3.08
CA SER A 94 -4.88 10.64 -4.18
C SER A 94 -4.67 9.71 -5.37
N VAL A 95 -5.73 9.36 -6.08
CA VAL A 95 -5.60 8.72 -7.40
C VAL A 95 -4.88 9.69 -8.34
N LEU A 96 -3.85 9.22 -9.05
CA LEU A 96 -3.18 10.04 -10.06
C LEU A 96 -4.13 10.34 -11.23
N ALA A 97 -3.99 11.52 -11.83
CA ALA A 97 -4.72 11.88 -13.05
C ALA A 97 -4.26 11.08 -14.29
N GLY A 98 -3.11 10.41 -14.22
CA GLY A 98 -2.54 9.53 -15.25
C GLY A 98 -1.25 8.84 -14.77
N ASP A 99 -0.76 7.87 -15.53
CA ASP A 99 0.47 7.13 -15.17
C ASP A 99 1.72 8.02 -15.26
N GLN A 100 2.67 7.82 -14.35
CA GLN A 100 3.93 8.58 -14.30
C GLN A 100 4.87 8.25 -15.49
N PHE A 101 4.71 7.08 -16.11
CA PHE A 101 5.61 6.61 -17.16
C PHE A 101 4.83 6.11 -18.38
N PRO A 102 5.10 6.66 -19.58
CA PRO A 102 4.53 6.11 -20.80
C PRO A 102 5.11 4.71 -21.05
N ARG A 103 4.24 3.73 -21.34
CA ARG A 103 4.58 2.33 -21.64
C ARG A 103 5.21 1.56 -20.47
N ILE A 104 4.74 1.80 -19.25
CA ILE A 104 5.19 1.06 -18.05
C ILE A 104 4.58 -0.35 -17.94
N CYS A 105 3.59 -0.69 -18.76
CA CYS A 105 3.08 -2.04 -19.02
C CYS A 105 2.13 -2.00 -20.23
#